data_AF-A0A1B6C5U5-F1
#
_entry.id   AF-A0A1B6C5U5-F1
#
_cell.length_a   1.000
_cell.length_b   1.000
_cell.length_c   1.000
_cell.angle_alpha   90.00
_cell.angle_beta   90.00
_cell.angle_gamma   90.00
#
_symmetry.space_group_name_H-M   'P 1'
#
loop_
_entity.id
_entity.type
_entity.pdbx_description
1 polymer ?
#
loop_
_entity_poly.entity_id
_entity_poly.type
_entity_poly.pdbx_seq_one_letter_code
_entity_poly.pdbx_strand_id
1 'polypeptide(L)'
;DKRESRCYLHVEERAGRNRCSQDIGSPVTKATCCCSIGKAWGPQCELCPKVESEEYKNLCPGGTGYRPNSLTVVLEDINECEEHDNICKNGHCTNTFGSFMCSCNNGYKLDATSAFCIDINECGENPNICGVGFCMNDEGSYHCVCPDGYMLLPNGKECVDMRKEPCYLQYTSEGCSVPMTNEQTRMVCCCSMGQAWGKPCQPCPPPATKEHLLLCGTHPGLIMNPMTNETEEINECTLMPNMCNHGSCLNTPGSFECQCNRGFVYDIESHQCIVPGTHYIRKLRK
;
A
#
# COMPACT_ATOMS: atom_id res chain seq x y z
N ASP A 1 -21.42 44.93 9.83
CA ASP A 1 -20.46 45.16 8.74
C ASP A 1 -20.85 44.22 7.59
N LYS A 2 -21.07 44.72 6.37
CA LYS A 2 -21.50 43.91 5.20
C LYS A 2 -20.34 43.52 4.29
N ARG A 3 -19.11 43.88 4.65
CA ARG A 3 -17.92 43.55 3.86
C ARG A 3 -17.69 42.04 3.89
N GLU A 4 -17.32 41.50 2.74
CA GLU A 4 -16.88 40.12 2.58
C GLU A 4 -15.38 40.10 2.31
N SER A 5 -14.69 39.12 2.89
CA SER A 5 -13.27 38.94 2.70
C SER A 5 -12.83 37.53 3.08
N ARG A 6 -11.55 37.25 2.85
CA ARG A 6 -10.96 35.94 3.19
C ARG A 6 -11.01 35.71 4.70
N CYS A 7 -11.42 34.51 5.06
CA CYS A 7 -11.34 33.97 6.40
C CYS A 7 -10.13 33.03 6.50
N TYR A 8 -9.44 33.02 7.63
CA TYR A 8 -8.20 32.27 7.84
C TYR A 8 -8.25 31.42 9.10
N LEU A 9 -7.69 30.21 9.04
CA LEU A 9 -7.67 29.26 10.16
C LEU A 9 -6.42 29.36 11.02
N HIS A 10 -5.33 29.88 10.46
CA HIS A 10 -4.08 30.00 11.18
C HIS A 10 -3.57 31.42 11.13
N VAL A 11 -3.04 31.85 12.27
CA VAL A 11 -2.37 33.13 12.41
C VAL A 11 -1.07 32.91 13.16
N GLU A 12 0.02 33.37 12.55
CA GLU A 12 1.34 33.41 13.17
C GLU A 12 1.73 34.87 13.41
N GLU A 13 2.20 35.18 14.61
CA GLU A 13 2.76 36.49 14.92
C GLU A 13 4.26 36.48 14.65
N ARG A 14 4.73 37.30 13.71
CA ARG A 14 6.15 37.41 13.38
C ARG A 14 6.56 38.88 13.31
N ALA A 15 7.48 39.27 14.19
CA ALA A 15 8.01 40.64 14.29
C ALA A 15 6.92 41.73 14.43
N GLY A 16 5.89 41.47 15.24
CA GLY A 16 4.80 42.42 15.52
C GLY A 16 3.78 42.59 14.40
N ARG A 17 3.78 41.70 13.39
CA ARG A 17 2.75 41.64 12.34
C ARG A 17 2.13 40.25 12.29
N ASN A 18 0.80 40.21 12.14
CA ASN A 18 0.06 38.97 11.96
C ASN A 18 0.19 38.48 10.52
N ARG A 19 0.57 37.22 10.37
CA ARG A 19 0.58 36.52 9.09
C ARG A 19 -0.50 35.45 9.11
N CYS A 20 -1.49 35.61 8.25
CA CYS A 20 -2.58 34.66 8.08
C CYS A 20 -2.22 33.59 7.04
N SER A 21 -2.63 32.36 7.29
CA SER A 21 -2.51 31.23 6.37
C SER A 21 -3.75 30.34 6.43
N GLN A 22 -3.87 29.42 5.46
CA GLN A 22 -5.02 28.52 5.28
C GLN A 22 -6.35 29.27 5.16
N ASP A 23 -6.64 29.77 3.96
CA ASP A 23 -7.90 30.42 3.65
C ASP A 23 -9.04 29.40 3.47
N ILE A 24 -10.21 29.72 4.00
CA ILE A 24 -11.36 28.80 4.04
C ILE A 24 -12.25 28.92 2.79
N GLY A 25 -11.65 29.23 1.64
CA GLY A 25 -12.35 29.34 0.36
C GLY A 25 -12.96 30.71 0.13
N SER A 26 -14.23 30.73 -0.26
CA SER A 26 -14.94 31.92 -0.70
C SER A 26 -14.94 33.07 0.32
N PRO A 27 -14.96 34.34 -0.14
CA PRO A 27 -15.06 35.50 0.74
C PRO A 27 -16.35 35.45 1.56
N VAL A 28 -16.23 35.66 2.87
CA VAL A 28 -17.36 35.66 3.81
C VAL A 28 -17.35 36.91 4.68
N THR A 29 -18.44 37.17 5.40
CA THR A 29 -18.46 38.28 6.36
C THR A 29 -17.57 38.00 7.57
N LYS A 30 -17.17 39.07 8.29
CA LYS A 30 -16.39 38.92 9.53
C LYS A 30 -17.14 38.10 10.59
N ALA A 31 -18.46 38.21 10.65
CA ALA A 31 -19.29 37.42 11.56
C ALA A 31 -19.26 35.94 11.15
N THR A 32 -19.51 35.62 9.88
CA THR A 32 -19.41 34.24 9.36
C THR A 32 -18.07 33.61 9.70
N CYS A 33 -16.97 34.35 9.49
CA CYS A 33 -15.63 33.87 9.79
C CYS A 33 -15.37 33.66 11.29
N CYS A 34 -15.57 34.70 12.11
CA CYS A 34 -15.15 34.71 13.51
C CYS A 34 -16.15 34.07 14.48
N CYS A 35 -17.42 33.95 14.08
CA CYS A 35 -18.43 33.23 14.85
C CYS A 35 -18.43 31.72 14.54
N SER A 36 -17.75 31.27 13.48
CA SER A 36 -17.48 29.87 13.21
C SER A 36 -16.03 29.52 13.60
N ILE A 37 -15.27 28.86 12.72
CA ILE A 37 -13.93 28.32 13.04
C ILE A 37 -12.75 29.27 12.74
N GLY A 38 -13.02 30.41 12.11
CA GLY A 38 -11.98 31.36 11.70
C GLY A 38 -11.19 31.98 12.86
N LYS A 39 -9.90 32.21 12.63
CA LYS A 39 -8.98 32.89 13.56
C LYS A 39 -8.67 34.33 13.16
N ALA A 40 -8.79 34.64 11.88
CA ALA A 40 -8.64 36.00 11.38
C ALA A 40 -9.39 36.23 10.08
N TRP A 41 -9.66 37.49 9.78
CA TRP A 41 -10.48 37.92 8.66
C TRP A 41 -9.88 39.14 7.96
N GLY A 42 -10.08 39.24 6.65
CA GLY A 42 -9.75 40.43 5.89
C GLY A 42 -8.32 40.48 5.33
N PRO A 43 -8.04 41.42 4.42
CA PRO A 43 -6.75 41.51 3.73
C PRO A 43 -5.59 41.90 4.66
N GLN A 44 -5.89 42.44 5.84
CA GLN A 44 -4.91 42.84 6.85
C GLN A 44 -4.75 41.83 7.98
N CYS A 45 -5.33 40.63 7.87
CA CYS A 45 -5.25 39.59 8.90
C CYS A 45 -5.76 40.11 10.27
N GLU A 46 -6.97 40.67 10.28
CA GLU A 46 -7.60 41.13 11.51
C GLU A 46 -7.96 39.92 12.38
N LEU A 47 -7.41 39.84 13.60
CA LEU A 47 -7.70 38.75 14.51
C LEU A 47 -9.19 38.70 14.86
N CYS A 48 -9.73 37.50 14.93
CA CYS A 48 -11.04 37.28 15.49
C CYS A 48 -11.02 37.57 17.00
N PRO A 49 -12.09 38.17 17.54
CA PRO A 49 -12.18 38.47 18.97
C PRO A 49 -12.14 37.16 19.77
N LYS A 50 -11.52 37.20 20.96
CA LYS A 50 -11.43 36.02 21.83
C LYS A 50 -12.83 35.61 22.28
N VAL A 51 -13.11 34.31 22.29
CA VAL A 51 -14.38 33.77 22.82
C VAL A 51 -14.59 34.33 24.23
N GLU A 52 -15.84 34.69 24.56
CA GLU A 52 -16.27 35.34 25.81
C GLU A 52 -15.91 36.84 25.99
N SER A 53 -15.07 37.42 25.14
CA SER A 53 -14.83 38.88 25.16
C SER A 53 -16.08 39.67 24.80
N GLU A 54 -16.13 40.92 25.23
CA GLU A 54 -17.26 41.81 24.92
C GLU A 54 -17.35 42.07 23.41
N GLU A 55 -16.20 42.19 22.74
CA GLU A 55 -16.12 42.28 21.28
C GLU A 55 -16.68 41.03 20.59
N TYR A 56 -16.44 39.84 21.15
CA TYR A 56 -17.00 38.59 20.62
C TYR A 56 -18.51 38.53 20.81
N LYS A 57 -19.04 38.87 22.00
CA LYS A 57 -20.49 38.88 22.26
C LYS A 57 -21.24 39.86 21.35
N ASN A 58 -20.61 41.00 21.04
CA ASN A 58 -21.18 41.97 20.10
C ASN A 58 -21.17 41.48 18.65
N LEU A 59 -20.13 40.74 18.25
CA LEU A 59 -20.03 40.18 16.90
C LEU A 59 -20.90 38.92 16.70
N CYS A 60 -20.94 38.07 17.72
CA CYS A 60 -21.55 36.74 17.74
C CYS A 60 -22.59 36.64 18.88
N PRO A 61 -23.70 37.40 18.82
CA PRO A 61 -24.69 37.43 19.90
C PRO A 61 -25.39 36.08 20.12
N GLY A 62 -25.44 35.21 19.11
CA GLY A 62 -25.95 33.84 19.20
C GLY A 62 -24.94 32.81 19.71
N GLY A 63 -23.70 33.23 19.96
CA GLY A 63 -22.59 32.32 20.23
C GLY A 63 -21.97 31.75 18.95
N THR A 64 -21.15 30.71 19.12
CA THR A 64 -20.47 30.03 18.01
C THR A 64 -21.46 29.30 17.11
N GLY A 65 -21.26 29.35 15.79
CA GLY A 65 -22.11 28.72 14.77
C GLY A 65 -23.28 29.60 14.30
N TYR A 66 -23.47 30.79 14.87
CA TYR A 66 -24.58 31.67 14.52
C TYR A 66 -24.11 33.06 14.11
N ARG A 67 -24.84 33.68 13.18
CA ARG A 67 -24.66 35.08 12.82
C ARG A 67 -26.00 35.83 12.81
N PRO A 68 -26.00 37.14 13.05
CA PRO A 68 -27.20 37.95 12.86
C PRO A 68 -27.43 38.19 11.36
N ASN A 69 -28.65 37.92 10.88
CA ASN A 69 -29.06 38.21 9.52
C ASN A 69 -28.92 39.71 9.21
N SER A 70 -28.41 40.02 8.02
CA SER A 70 -28.07 41.40 7.63
C SER A 70 -29.26 42.35 7.42
N LEU A 71 -30.48 41.81 7.32
CA LEU A 71 -31.74 42.57 7.19
C LEU A 71 -32.60 42.46 8.44
N THR A 72 -32.82 41.25 8.94
CA THR A 72 -33.82 40.98 10.00
C THR A 72 -33.23 41.03 11.39
N VAL A 73 -31.90 40.97 11.53
CA VAL A 73 -31.18 40.87 12.82
C VAL A 73 -31.52 39.59 13.61
N VAL A 74 -32.28 38.66 13.01
CA VAL A 74 -32.56 37.35 13.57
C VAL A 74 -31.30 36.50 13.47
N LEU A 75 -31.05 35.68 14.49
CA LEU A 75 -29.95 34.72 14.47
C LEU A 75 -30.24 33.62 13.46
N GLU A 76 -29.31 33.43 12.53
CA GLU A 76 -29.30 32.32 11.59
C GLU A 76 -28.06 31.46 11.80
N ASP A 77 -28.24 30.16 11.53
CA ASP A 77 -27.16 29.19 11.47
C ASP A 77 -26.18 29.55 10.35
N ILE A 78 -24.88 29.44 10.64
CA ILE A 78 -23.85 29.56 9.63
C ILE A 78 -23.72 28.20 8.97
N ASN A 79 -24.13 28.08 7.71
CA ASN A 79 -23.91 26.85 6.97
C ASN A 79 -22.45 26.79 6.52
N GLU A 80 -21.58 26.18 7.32
CA GLU A 80 -20.17 26.11 6.98
C GLU A 80 -19.91 25.34 5.69
N CYS A 81 -20.75 24.36 5.35
CA CYS A 81 -20.54 23.58 4.13
C CYS A 81 -20.79 24.38 2.84
N GLU A 82 -21.60 25.43 2.89
CA GLU A 82 -21.90 26.30 1.74
C GLU A 82 -21.03 27.56 1.72
N GLU A 83 -20.58 28.04 2.89
CA GLU A 83 -19.84 29.29 2.99
C GLU A 83 -18.32 29.09 3.15
N HIS A 84 -17.87 27.86 3.40
CA HIS A 84 -16.48 27.52 3.63
C HIS A 84 -16.02 26.34 2.76
N ASP A 85 -15.59 26.63 1.52
CA ASP A 85 -15.28 25.60 0.51
C ASP A 85 -14.22 24.58 0.95
N ASN A 86 -13.29 24.96 1.82
CA ASN A 86 -12.13 24.14 2.20
C ASN A 86 -12.23 23.51 3.60
N ILE A 87 -13.40 23.57 4.26
CA ILE A 87 -13.52 23.19 5.68
C ILE A 87 -13.33 21.68 5.94
N CYS A 88 -13.84 20.83 5.05
CA CYS A 88 -13.63 19.39 5.08
C CYS A 88 -12.73 18.95 3.91
N LYS A 89 -11.57 19.58 3.71
CA LYS A 89 -10.62 19.16 2.67
C LYS A 89 -10.36 17.65 2.82
N ASN A 90 -10.56 16.88 1.75
CA ASN A 90 -10.48 15.41 1.74
C ASN A 90 -11.59 14.67 2.52
N GLY A 91 -12.78 15.26 2.62
CA GLY A 91 -13.97 14.63 3.19
C GLY A 91 -15.28 15.22 2.68
N HIS A 92 -16.39 14.78 3.26
CA HIS A 92 -17.74 15.28 3.02
C HIS A 92 -18.22 16.13 4.21
N CYS A 93 -18.74 17.32 3.94
CA CYS A 93 -19.28 18.23 4.95
C CYS A 93 -20.80 18.05 5.09
N THR A 94 -21.27 17.90 6.32
CA THR A 94 -22.69 17.91 6.67
C THR A 94 -22.96 19.04 7.65
N ASN A 95 -23.82 19.99 7.26
CA ASN A 95 -24.22 21.08 8.13
C ASN A 95 -25.13 20.57 9.26
N THR A 96 -24.93 21.06 10.47
CA THR A 96 -25.77 20.78 11.64
C THR A 96 -26.19 22.09 12.28
N PHE A 97 -27.18 22.08 13.17
CA PHE A 97 -27.62 23.33 13.78
C PHE A 97 -26.57 23.82 14.79
N GLY A 98 -25.94 24.96 14.50
CA GLY A 98 -24.89 25.61 15.30
C GLY A 98 -23.48 25.06 15.09
N SER A 99 -23.26 24.16 14.12
CA SER A 99 -21.96 23.55 13.82
C SER A 99 -22.03 22.76 12.50
N PHE A 100 -20.93 22.13 12.10
CA PHE A 100 -20.89 21.15 11.02
C PHE A 100 -20.19 19.87 11.47
N MET A 101 -20.26 18.83 10.65
CA MET A 101 -19.52 17.58 10.84
C MET A 101 -18.86 17.14 9.54
N CYS A 102 -17.56 16.84 9.59
CA CYS A 102 -16.84 16.24 8.47
C CYS A 102 -16.87 14.71 8.56
N SER A 103 -17.13 14.05 7.43
CA SER A 103 -16.91 12.63 7.23
C SER A 103 -15.71 12.45 6.28
N CYS A 104 -14.59 11.95 6.78
CA CYS A 104 -13.35 11.87 6.02
C CYS A 104 -13.36 10.75 4.97
N ASN A 105 -12.68 11.00 3.84
CA ASN A 105 -12.45 9.99 2.82
C ASN A 105 -11.48 8.90 3.35
N ASN A 106 -11.41 7.76 2.67
CA ASN A 106 -10.41 6.73 2.96
C ASN A 106 -8.99 7.33 2.89
N GLY A 107 -8.14 6.96 3.86
CA GLY A 107 -6.79 7.54 4.02
C GLY A 107 -6.74 8.79 4.91
N TYR A 108 -7.88 9.27 5.40
CA TYR A 108 -7.96 10.45 6.25
C TYR A 108 -8.74 10.16 7.53
N LYS A 109 -8.39 10.88 8.61
CA LYS A 109 -9.09 10.84 9.90
C LYS A 109 -9.40 12.24 10.40
N LEU A 110 -10.36 12.34 11.30
CA LEU A 110 -10.65 13.60 11.97
C LEU A 110 -9.45 14.04 12.81
N ASP A 111 -9.16 15.34 12.75
CA ASP A 111 -8.20 15.99 13.63
C ASP A 111 -8.73 16.08 15.06
N ALA A 112 -7.91 16.58 15.99
CA ALA A 112 -8.31 16.72 17.40
C ALA A 112 -9.48 17.69 17.61
N THR A 113 -9.74 18.60 16.66
CA THR A 113 -10.87 19.53 16.72
C THR A 113 -12.15 18.97 16.09
N SER A 114 -12.10 17.76 15.52
CA SER A 114 -13.20 17.12 14.78
C SER A 114 -13.76 17.94 13.62
N ALA A 115 -12.96 18.91 13.13
CA ALA A 115 -13.37 19.86 12.12
C ALA A 115 -12.64 19.65 10.79
N PHE A 116 -11.53 18.90 10.78
CA PHE A 116 -10.71 18.70 9.58
C PHE A 116 -10.37 17.24 9.36
N CYS A 117 -10.23 16.88 8.09
CA CYS A 117 -9.72 15.58 7.69
C CYS A 117 -8.22 15.68 7.44
N ILE A 118 -7.45 15.11 8.37
CA ILE A 118 -6.01 15.03 8.27
C ILE A 118 -5.61 13.67 7.73
N ASP A 119 -4.52 13.66 6.99
CA ASP A 119 -3.93 12.45 6.45
C ASP A 119 -3.61 11.44 7.58
N ILE A 120 -3.92 10.16 7.34
CA ILE A 120 -3.53 9.09 8.24
C ILE A 120 -2.10 8.71 7.89
N ASN A 121 -1.17 8.88 8.82
CA ASN A 121 0.18 8.39 8.60
C ASN A 121 0.25 6.87 8.79
N GLU A 122 0.03 6.09 7.73
CA GLU A 122 0.01 4.63 7.84
C GLU A 122 1.37 4.06 8.24
N CYS A 123 2.47 4.72 7.84
CA CYS A 123 3.83 4.34 8.23
C CYS A 123 4.07 4.53 9.74
N GLY A 124 3.43 5.53 10.34
CA GLY A 124 3.49 5.81 11.78
C GLY A 124 2.59 4.88 12.60
N GLU A 125 1.42 4.53 12.08
CA GLU A 125 0.49 3.61 12.74
C GLU A 125 0.93 2.14 12.61
N ASN A 126 1.51 1.77 11.47
CA ASN A 126 2.04 0.43 11.24
C ASN A 126 3.40 0.46 10.52
N PRO A 127 4.52 0.44 11.28
CA PRO A 127 5.87 0.44 10.70
C PRO A 127 6.19 -0.76 9.80
N ASN A 128 5.49 -1.89 9.98
CA ASN A 128 5.74 -3.13 9.23
C ASN A 128 4.77 -3.31 8.04
N ILE A 129 4.03 -2.27 7.66
CA ILE A 129 3.00 -2.35 6.62
C ILE A 129 3.56 -2.76 5.24
N CYS A 130 4.83 -2.46 4.97
CA CYS A 130 5.53 -2.77 3.72
C CYS A 130 6.34 -4.09 3.75
N GLY A 131 6.23 -4.88 4.82
CA GLY A 131 7.00 -6.11 4.99
C GLY A 131 8.51 -5.86 5.01
N VAL A 132 9.21 -6.28 3.95
CA VAL A 132 10.68 -6.08 3.79
C VAL A 132 11.06 -4.70 3.26
N GLY A 133 10.08 -3.93 2.76
CA GLY A 133 10.29 -2.58 2.22
C GLY A 133 10.19 -1.47 3.26
N PHE A 134 10.55 -0.26 2.84
CA PHE A 134 10.39 0.97 3.63
C PHE A 134 9.07 1.65 3.29
N CYS A 135 8.33 2.09 4.30
CA CYS A 135 7.07 2.82 4.10
C CYS A 135 7.34 4.31 3.89
N MET A 136 6.67 4.90 2.89
CA MET A 136 6.66 6.33 2.60
C MET A 136 5.21 6.81 2.62
N ASN A 137 4.94 7.81 3.47
CA ASN A 137 3.61 8.36 3.64
C ASN A 137 3.32 9.43 2.57
N ASP A 138 2.19 9.33 1.89
CA ASP A 138 1.71 10.27 0.89
C ASP A 138 0.41 10.94 1.36
N GLU A 139 -0.03 12.04 0.73
CA GLU A 139 -1.32 12.64 1.10
C GLU A 139 -2.48 11.74 0.62
N GLY A 140 -3.18 11.12 1.57
CA GLY A 140 -4.32 10.23 1.39
C GLY A 140 -3.96 8.76 1.18
N SER A 141 -2.68 8.40 1.24
CA SER A 141 -2.24 7.00 1.16
C SER A 141 -0.77 6.83 1.57
N TYR A 142 -0.21 5.67 1.26
CA TYR A 142 1.21 5.38 1.39
C TYR A 142 1.68 4.52 0.23
N HIS A 143 2.97 4.55 -0.02
CA HIS A 143 3.63 3.59 -0.89
C HIS A 143 4.84 2.96 -0.20
N CYS A 144 5.20 1.78 -0.65
CA CYS A 144 6.38 1.07 -0.20
C CYS A 144 7.54 1.28 -1.16
N VAL A 145 8.74 1.43 -0.63
CA VAL A 145 9.99 1.44 -1.38
C VAL A 145 10.74 0.16 -1.09
N CYS A 146 10.95 -0.64 -2.13
CA CYS A 146 11.54 -1.96 -2.00
C CYS A 146 13.07 -1.90 -1.99
N PRO A 147 13.74 -2.77 -1.21
CA PRO A 147 15.20 -2.91 -1.23
C PRO A 147 15.68 -3.53 -2.55
N ASP A 148 16.99 -3.49 -2.79
CA ASP A 148 17.59 -4.02 -4.02
C ASP A 148 17.21 -5.48 -4.28
N GLY A 149 16.82 -5.74 -5.53
CA GLY A 149 16.34 -7.04 -5.97
C GLY A 149 14.89 -7.37 -5.59
N TYR A 150 14.18 -6.46 -4.93
CA TYR A 150 12.73 -6.54 -4.76
C TYR A 150 12.05 -5.54 -5.69
N MET A 151 10.82 -5.85 -6.10
CA MET A 151 10.02 -5.00 -6.97
C MET A 151 8.69 -4.64 -6.31
N LEU A 152 8.24 -3.41 -6.51
CA LEU A 152 6.97 -2.93 -5.97
C LEU A 152 5.82 -3.37 -6.87
N LEU A 153 4.79 -3.96 -6.27
CA LEU A 153 3.55 -4.29 -6.97
C LEU A 153 2.83 -3.01 -7.49
N PRO A 154 2.02 -3.09 -8.56
CA PRO A 154 1.31 -1.91 -9.10
C PRO A 154 0.38 -1.20 -8.09
N ASN A 155 -0.06 -1.91 -7.05
CA ASN A 155 -0.86 -1.33 -5.97
C ASN A 155 -0.04 -0.47 -5.00
N GLY A 156 1.30 -0.44 -5.14
CA GLY A 156 2.21 0.36 -4.33
C GLY A 156 2.44 -0.15 -2.91
N LYS A 157 1.91 -1.31 -2.52
CA LYS A 157 1.77 -1.70 -1.11
C LYS A 157 2.58 -2.90 -0.66
N GLU A 158 3.19 -3.62 -1.59
CA GLU A 158 3.91 -4.85 -1.27
C GLU A 158 5.11 -5.06 -2.19
N CYS A 159 6.19 -5.57 -1.60
CA CYS A 159 7.46 -5.84 -2.27
C CYS A 159 7.60 -7.34 -2.56
N VAL A 160 7.74 -7.69 -3.84
CA VAL A 160 7.97 -9.06 -4.28
C VAL A 160 9.46 -9.31 -4.51
N ASP A 161 9.94 -10.49 -4.08
CA ASP A 161 11.35 -10.88 -4.22
C ASP A 161 11.66 -11.26 -5.68
N MET A 162 12.45 -10.43 -6.36
CA MET A 162 12.88 -10.59 -7.75
C MET A 162 14.37 -10.89 -7.86
N ARG A 163 15.05 -11.15 -6.74
CA ARG A 163 16.48 -11.49 -6.73
C ARG A 163 16.68 -12.76 -7.51
N LYS A 164 17.78 -12.84 -8.27
CA LYS A 164 18.22 -14.07 -8.91
C LYS A 164 19.41 -14.59 -8.12
N GLU A 165 19.24 -15.76 -7.52
CA GLU A 165 20.26 -16.41 -6.70
C GLU A 165 20.30 -17.91 -7.01
N PRO A 166 21.32 -18.63 -6.51
CA PRO A 166 21.41 -20.07 -6.71
C PRO A 166 20.23 -20.82 -6.09
N CYS A 167 19.63 -21.69 -6.91
CA CYS A 167 18.64 -22.67 -6.49
C CYS A 167 19.31 -24.02 -6.26
N TYR A 168 18.89 -24.76 -5.25
CA TYR A 168 19.47 -26.05 -4.84
C TYR A 168 18.41 -27.15 -4.87
N LEU A 169 18.75 -28.29 -5.45
CA LEU A 169 17.85 -29.44 -5.55
C LEU A 169 17.77 -30.27 -4.26
N GLN A 170 18.69 -30.06 -3.32
CA GLN A 170 18.74 -30.78 -2.06
C GLN A 170 19.00 -29.84 -0.88
N TYR A 171 18.20 -30.00 0.17
CA TYR A 171 18.36 -29.30 1.45
C TYR A 171 18.42 -30.31 2.60
N THR A 172 19.51 -30.28 3.38
CA THR A 172 19.71 -31.14 4.55
C THR A 172 20.12 -30.31 5.76
N SER A 173 20.23 -30.93 6.93
CA SER A 173 20.73 -30.28 8.15
C SER A 173 22.17 -29.74 8.03
N GLU A 174 22.96 -30.23 7.07
CA GLU A 174 24.31 -29.75 6.79
C GLU A 174 24.36 -28.59 5.78
N GLY A 175 23.21 -28.20 5.22
CA GLY A 175 23.07 -27.10 4.26
C GLY A 175 22.53 -27.55 2.90
N CYS A 176 22.80 -26.74 1.87
CA CYS A 176 22.27 -26.92 0.52
C CYS A 176 23.28 -27.57 -0.42
N SER A 177 22.84 -28.60 -1.15
CA SER A 177 23.67 -29.35 -2.09
C SER A 177 23.02 -29.37 -3.48
N VAL A 178 23.84 -29.62 -4.50
CA VAL A 178 23.41 -29.70 -5.92
C VAL A 178 22.80 -28.37 -6.42
N PRO A 179 23.62 -27.31 -6.61
CA PRO A 179 23.14 -26.07 -7.18
C PRO A 179 22.77 -26.24 -8.66
N MET A 180 21.75 -25.53 -9.09
CA MET A 180 21.35 -25.42 -10.48
C MET A 180 22.33 -24.53 -11.27
N THR A 181 22.35 -24.70 -12.60
CA THR A 181 23.31 -24.02 -13.48
C THR A 181 23.10 -22.50 -13.56
N ASN A 182 21.84 -22.06 -13.57
CA ASN A 182 21.48 -20.64 -13.66
C ASN A 182 20.90 -20.14 -12.34
N GLU A 183 21.19 -18.88 -12.02
CA GLU A 183 20.52 -18.17 -10.93
C GLU A 183 19.07 -17.89 -11.30
N GLN A 184 18.16 -18.18 -10.38
CA GLN A 184 16.71 -18.10 -10.59
C GLN A 184 16.08 -17.28 -9.47
N THR A 185 14.84 -16.83 -9.65
CA THR A 185 14.10 -16.20 -8.56
C THR A 185 13.66 -17.24 -7.52
N ARG A 186 13.42 -16.78 -6.29
CA ARG A 186 12.91 -17.67 -5.21
C ARG A 186 11.62 -18.37 -5.63
N MET A 187 10.76 -17.65 -6.35
CA MET A 187 9.53 -18.17 -6.92
C MET A 187 9.80 -19.32 -7.90
N VAL A 188 10.63 -19.10 -8.93
CA VAL A 188 10.97 -20.15 -9.91
C VAL A 188 11.64 -21.35 -9.24
N CYS A 189 12.51 -21.12 -8.28
CA CYS A 189 13.18 -22.20 -7.56
C CYS A 189 12.18 -23.06 -6.75
N CYS A 190 11.43 -22.44 -5.85
CA CYS A 190 10.60 -23.13 -4.87
C CYS A 190 9.25 -23.63 -5.41
N CYS A 191 8.77 -23.06 -6.52
CA CYS A 191 7.52 -23.47 -7.16
C CYS A 191 7.73 -24.51 -8.26
N SER A 192 8.98 -24.80 -8.62
CA SER A 192 9.37 -25.90 -9.48
C SER A 192 9.94 -27.06 -8.65
N MET A 193 11.22 -27.42 -8.84
CA MET A 193 11.86 -28.60 -8.23
C MET A 193 12.91 -28.26 -7.15
N GLY A 194 13.08 -26.97 -6.81
CA GLY A 194 14.05 -26.53 -5.82
C GLY A 194 13.63 -26.87 -4.40
N GLN A 195 14.60 -27.24 -3.55
CA GLN A 195 14.41 -27.46 -2.12
C GLN A 195 14.95 -26.31 -1.27
N ALA A 196 15.89 -25.52 -1.80
CA ALA A 196 16.41 -24.34 -1.13
C ALA A 196 16.90 -23.30 -2.14
N TRP A 197 16.98 -22.05 -1.70
CA TRP A 197 17.30 -20.90 -2.56
C TRP A 197 18.12 -19.85 -1.80
N GLY A 198 19.07 -19.20 -2.49
CA GLY A 198 19.76 -18.02 -1.96
C GLY A 198 21.16 -18.27 -1.37
N LYS A 199 21.81 -17.18 -0.94
CA LYS A 199 23.04 -17.15 -0.15
C LYS A 199 22.90 -16.12 0.98
N PRO A 200 22.75 -16.53 2.26
CA PRO A 200 22.70 -17.90 2.76
C PRO A 200 21.48 -18.65 2.23
N CYS A 201 21.63 -19.96 2.01
CA CYS A 201 20.57 -20.74 1.42
C CYS A 201 19.45 -20.99 2.43
N GLN A 202 18.21 -20.74 2.01
CA GLN A 202 17.01 -20.89 2.83
C GLN A 202 16.15 -22.02 2.25
N PRO A 203 15.53 -22.87 3.09
CA PRO A 203 14.65 -23.92 2.61
C PRO A 203 13.42 -23.32 1.92
N CYS A 204 12.96 -23.99 0.87
CA CYS A 204 11.70 -23.66 0.22
C CYS A 204 10.52 -24.01 1.14
N PRO A 205 9.43 -23.23 1.09
CA PRO A 205 8.26 -23.49 1.93
C PRO A 205 7.62 -24.83 1.55
N PRO A 206 7.24 -25.69 2.53
CA PRO A 206 6.66 -26.99 2.25
C PRO A 206 5.36 -26.89 1.43
N PRO A 207 5.09 -27.85 0.52
CA PRO A 207 3.85 -27.88 -0.26
C PRO A 207 2.60 -27.80 0.64
N ALA A 208 1.54 -27.14 0.15
CA ALA A 208 0.28 -26.91 0.86
C ALA A 208 0.33 -26.02 2.12
N THR A 209 1.48 -25.43 2.46
CA THR A 209 1.55 -24.37 3.48
C THR A 209 1.02 -23.05 2.93
N LYS A 210 0.54 -22.16 3.82
CA LYS A 210 0.12 -20.80 3.45
C LYS A 210 1.25 -20.03 2.75
N GLU A 211 2.49 -20.21 3.20
CA GLU A 211 3.67 -19.58 2.60
C GLU A 211 3.94 -20.08 1.18
N HIS A 212 3.80 -21.39 0.94
CA HIS A 212 3.93 -21.96 -0.41
C HIS A 212 2.81 -21.49 -1.34
N LEU A 213 1.57 -21.43 -0.87
CA LEU A 213 0.44 -20.94 -1.66
C LEU A 213 0.55 -19.45 -2.01
N LEU A 214 1.13 -18.63 -1.12
CA LEU A 214 1.41 -17.22 -1.39
C LEU A 214 2.54 -17.05 -2.43
N LEU A 215 3.57 -17.90 -2.38
CA LEU A 215 4.71 -17.84 -3.29
C LEU A 215 4.40 -18.43 -4.68
N CYS A 216 3.64 -19.53 -4.74
CA CYS A 216 3.45 -20.35 -5.95
C CYS A 216 2.03 -20.32 -6.51
N GLY A 217 1.08 -19.68 -5.81
CA GLY A 217 -0.33 -19.72 -6.18
C GLY A 217 -0.96 -21.11 -6.00
N THR A 218 -2.15 -21.30 -6.59
CA THR A 218 -2.96 -22.52 -6.47
C THR A 218 -2.76 -23.52 -7.60
N HIS A 219 -2.07 -23.15 -8.70
CA HIS A 219 -1.91 -23.98 -9.89
C HIS A 219 -0.42 -24.32 -10.11
N PRO A 220 -0.02 -25.60 -9.97
CA PRO A 220 1.33 -26.06 -10.28
C PRO A 220 1.72 -25.73 -11.74
N GLY A 221 2.95 -25.26 -11.97
CA GLY A 221 3.51 -25.01 -13.31
C GLY A 221 3.18 -23.65 -13.95
N LEU A 222 2.47 -22.77 -13.24
CA LEU A 222 2.19 -21.39 -13.66
C LEU A 222 2.90 -20.42 -12.71
N ILE A 223 3.70 -19.49 -13.26
CA ILE A 223 4.19 -18.34 -12.50
C ILE A 223 3.23 -17.17 -12.73
N MET A 224 2.73 -16.57 -11.66
CA MET A 224 2.00 -15.31 -11.75
C MET A 224 3.05 -14.21 -12.01
N ASN A 225 2.94 -13.52 -13.14
CA ASN A 225 3.70 -12.30 -13.37
C ASN A 225 3.23 -11.25 -12.34
N PRO A 226 4.10 -10.82 -11.40
CA PRO A 226 3.68 -9.92 -10.32
C PRO A 226 3.18 -8.56 -10.84
N MET A 227 3.59 -8.15 -12.04
CA MET A 227 3.27 -6.84 -12.60
C MET A 227 1.95 -6.82 -13.37
N THR A 228 1.60 -7.92 -14.03
CA THR A 228 0.40 -8.01 -14.87
C THR A 228 -0.71 -8.83 -14.24
N ASN A 229 -0.41 -9.56 -13.16
CA ASN A 229 -1.30 -10.55 -12.54
C ASN A 229 -1.76 -11.64 -13.55
N GLU A 230 -1.00 -11.81 -14.63
CA GLU A 230 -1.22 -12.84 -15.64
C GLU A 230 -0.39 -14.07 -15.29
N THR A 231 -0.97 -15.25 -15.46
CA THR A 231 -0.26 -16.51 -15.30
C THR A 231 0.53 -16.82 -16.56
N GLU A 232 1.85 -16.90 -16.45
CA GLU A 232 2.75 -17.37 -17.50
C GLU A 232 3.12 -18.84 -17.22
N GLU A 233 3.12 -19.67 -18.26
CA GLU A 233 3.64 -21.04 -18.16
C GLU A 233 5.16 -21.00 -17.95
N ILE A 234 5.62 -21.74 -16.95
CA ILE A 234 7.04 -21.95 -16.74
C ILE A 234 7.56 -22.79 -17.90
N ASN A 235 8.58 -22.31 -18.62
CA ASN A 235 9.29 -23.17 -19.58
C ASN A 235 10.49 -23.82 -18.89
N GLU A 236 10.28 -25.01 -18.30
CA GLU A 236 11.32 -25.67 -17.50
C GLU A 236 12.54 -26.06 -18.34
N CYS A 237 12.36 -26.32 -19.64
CA CYS A 237 13.46 -26.64 -20.55
C CYS A 237 14.37 -25.44 -20.85
N THR A 238 13.83 -24.22 -20.85
CA THR A 238 14.62 -23.00 -21.01
C THR A 238 15.31 -22.61 -19.71
N LEU A 239 14.67 -22.89 -18.58
CA LEU A 239 15.19 -22.59 -17.24
C LEU A 239 16.23 -23.61 -16.78
N MET A 240 16.13 -24.86 -17.23
CA MET A 240 16.95 -26.00 -16.81
C MET A 240 17.40 -26.87 -18.00
N PRO A 241 18.37 -26.41 -18.81
CA PRO A 241 18.79 -27.12 -20.03
C PRO A 241 19.41 -28.52 -19.78
N ASN A 242 19.86 -28.81 -18.55
CA ASN A 242 20.50 -30.08 -18.17
C ASN A 242 19.63 -30.96 -17.26
N MET A 243 18.32 -30.75 -17.25
CA MET A 243 17.38 -31.44 -16.36
C MET A 243 17.19 -32.93 -16.69
N CYS A 244 17.21 -33.29 -17.98
CA CYS A 244 16.97 -34.65 -18.44
C CYS A 244 18.29 -35.41 -18.63
N ASN A 245 18.73 -36.14 -17.61
CA ASN A 245 19.85 -37.08 -17.76
C ASN A 245 19.53 -38.10 -18.85
N HIS A 246 20.40 -38.25 -19.84
CA HIS A 246 20.23 -39.17 -20.97
C HIS A 246 18.94 -38.97 -21.80
N GLY A 247 18.43 -37.74 -21.89
CA GLY A 247 17.30 -37.38 -22.73
C GLY A 247 17.28 -35.89 -23.10
N SER A 248 16.28 -35.49 -23.88
CA SER A 248 15.99 -34.10 -24.24
C SER A 248 14.76 -33.61 -23.48
N CYS A 249 14.78 -32.38 -22.96
CA CYS A 249 13.63 -31.79 -22.29
C CYS A 249 12.58 -31.32 -23.30
N LEU A 250 11.30 -31.60 -23.02
CA LEU A 250 10.13 -31.10 -23.73
C LEU A 250 9.23 -30.34 -22.77
N ASN A 251 8.86 -29.10 -23.13
CA ASN A 251 7.98 -28.27 -22.33
C ASN A 251 6.51 -28.68 -22.52
N THR A 252 5.73 -28.78 -21.45
CA THR A 252 4.29 -29.10 -21.52
C THR A 252 3.46 -28.11 -20.70
N PRO A 253 2.16 -27.95 -20.98
CA PRO A 253 1.29 -27.11 -20.15
C PRO A 253 1.26 -27.57 -18.69
N GLY A 254 1.80 -26.76 -17.79
CA GLY A 254 1.86 -27.02 -16.34
C GLY A 254 2.96 -28.00 -15.88
N SER A 255 3.87 -28.46 -16.76
CA SER A 255 4.97 -29.37 -16.42
C SER A 255 6.00 -29.50 -17.56
N PHE A 256 6.96 -30.39 -17.45
CA PHE A 256 7.85 -30.82 -18.53
C PHE A 256 7.92 -32.34 -18.63
N GLU A 257 8.41 -32.85 -19.76
CA GLU A 257 8.66 -34.26 -20.01
C GLU A 257 10.08 -34.48 -20.54
N CYS A 258 10.75 -35.56 -20.12
CA CYS A 258 12.05 -35.94 -20.65
C CYS A 258 11.92 -36.99 -21.75
N GLN A 259 12.25 -36.63 -22.99
CA GLN A 259 12.34 -37.56 -24.10
C GLN A 259 13.67 -38.32 -24.05
N CYS A 260 13.61 -39.60 -23.68
CA CYS A 260 14.81 -40.41 -23.47
C CYS A 260 15.52 -40.80 -24.77
N ASN A 261 16.86 -40.77 -24.74
CA ASN A 261 17.69 -41.27 -25.82
C ASN A 261 17.51 -42.79 -25.98
N ARG A 262 17.81 -43.32 -27.17
CA ARG A 262 17.70 -44.76 -27.45
C ARG A 262 18.49 -45.58 -26.41
N GLY A 263 17.82 -46.55 -25.80
CA GLY A 263 18.40 -47.42 -24.77
C GLY A 263 18.13 -46.95 -23.33
N PHE A 264 17.42 -45.85 -23.14
CA PHE A 264 16.94 -45.36 -21.84
C PHE A 264 15.41 -45.33 -21.80
N VAL A 265 14.83 -45.53 -20.63
CA VAL A 265 13.38 -45.48 -20.36
C VAL A 265 13.09 -44.39 -19.33
N TYR A 266 11.97 -43.70 -19.51
CA TYR A 266 11.54 -42.66 -18.59
C TYR A 266 11.04 -43.27 -17.29
N ASP A 267 11.55 -42.77 -16.17
CA ASP A 267 11.19 -43.20 -14.82
C ASP A 267 10.24 -42.20 -14.18
N ILE A 268 9.06 -42.65 -13.76
CA ILE A 268 8.00 -41.79 -13.24
C ILE A 268 8.30 -41.33 -11.80
N GLU A 269 9.07 -42.10 -11.02
CA GLU A 269 9.41 -41.74 -9.63
C GLU A 269 10.54 -40.71 -9.56
N SER A 270 11.54 -40.82 -10.43
CA SER A 270 12.69 -39.91 -10.46
C SER A 270 12.60 -38.83 -11.55
N HIS A 271 11.58 -38.88 -12.42
CA HIS A 271 11.40 -37.96 -13.55
C HIS A 271 12.66 -37.88 -14.46
N GLN A 272 13.40 -38.98 -14.61
CA GLN A 272 14.67 -39.06 -15.37
C GLN A 272 14.69 -40.25 -16.34
N CYS A 273 15.56 -40.19 -17.35
CA CYS A 273 15.79 -41.31 -18.25
C CYS A 273 16.84 -42.27 -17.69
N ILE A 274 16.40 -43.48 -17.32
CA ILE A 274 17.21 -44.52 -16.68
C ILE A 274 17.44 -45.69 -17.62
N VAL A 275 18.44 -46.51 -17.33
CA VAL A 275 18.70 -47.74 -18.10
C VAL A 275 17.58 -48.76 -17.81
N PRO A 276 16.96 -49.35 -18.85
CA PRO A 276 15.92 -50.37 -18.70
C PRO A 276 16.45 -51.57 -17.91
N GLY A 277 15.76 -51.91 -16.81
CA GLY A 277 16.10 -53.04 -15.93
C GLY A 277 16.59 -52.66 -14.53
N THR A 278 16.90 -51.39 -14.28
CA THR A 278 17.33 -50.91 -12.94
C THR A 278 16.19 -50.92 -11.90
N HIS A 279 14.93 -50.83 -12.34
CA HIS A 279 13.74 -50.92 -11.48
C HIS A 279 13.56 -52.31 -10.83
N TYR A 280 14.05 -53.39 -11.48
CA TYR A 280 13.96 -54.76 -10.97
C TYR A 280 14.99 -55.06 -9.87
N ILE A 281 16.12 -54.33 -9.83
CA ILE A 281 17.16 -54.55 -8.81
C ILE A 281 16.80 -53.83 -7.50
N ARG A 282 16.07 -52.71 -7.55
CA ARG A 282 15.62 -52.01 -6.33
C ARG A 282 14.47 -52.70 -5.59
N LYS A 283 13.60 -53.45 -6.29
CA LYS A 283 12.50 -54.22 -5.64
C LYS A 283 12.95 -55.55 -5.01
N LEU A 284 14.15 -56.06 -5.32
CA LEU A 284 14.70 -57.30 -4.74
C LEU A 284 15.65 -57.06 -3.55
N ARG A 285 15.82 -55.80 -3.10
CA ARG A 285 16.64 -55.41 -1.94
C ARG A 285 15.82 -54.77 -0.81
N LYS A 286 14.56 -55.17 -0.65
CA LYS A 286 13.79 -54.99 0.59
C LYS A 286 13.34 -56.33 1.11
#